data_AF-A0A920MGF0-F1
#
_entry.id   AF-A0A920MGF0-F1
#
_cell.length_a   1.000
_cell.length_b   1.000
_cell.length_c   1.000
_cell.angle_alpha   90.00
_cell.angle_beta   90.00
_cell.angle_gamma   90.00
#
_symmetry.space_group_name_H-M   'P 1'
#
loop_
_entity.id
_entity.type
_entity.pdbx_description
1 polymer ?
#
loop_
_entity_poly.entity_id
_entity_poly.type
_entity_poly.pdbx_seq_one_letter_code
_entity_poly.pdbx_strand_id
1 'polypeptide(L)' 'MQMIFQDPYESLNPRWTIKDIIKEPLDIHKLVHLTKEKKLLEILRTVGLTPPENYLNRYPHEISVVRGKEYQ' A
#
# COMPACT_ATOMS: atom_id res chain seq x y z
N MET A 1 7.71 -8.52 -27.29
CA MET A 1 7.22 -8.72 -25.92
C MET A 1 6.65 -7.40 -25.44
N GLN A 2 5.33 -7.31 -25.31
CA GLN A 2 4.66 -6.10 -24.87
C GLN A 2 4.75 -6.04 -23.35
N MET A 3 5.48 -5.05 -22.82
CA MET A 3 5.43 -4.74 -21.40
C MET A 3 4.02 -4.20 -21.10
N ILE A 4 3.18 -5.03 -20.48
CA ILE A 4 1.93 -4.56 -19.91
C ILE A 4 2.32 -3.78 -18.66
N PHE A 5 2.46 -2.47 -18.80
CA PHE A 5 2.43 -1.57 -17.66
C PHE A 5 0.99 -1.60 -17.16
N GLN A 6 0.67 -2.56 -16.28
CA GLN A 6 -0.51 -2.43 -15.46
C GLN A 6 -0.29 -1.17 -14.63
N ASP A 7 -1.17 -0.20 -14.79
CA ASP A 7 -1.20 0.95 -13.91
C ASP A 7 -1.35 0.37 -12.49
N PRO A 8 -0.39 0.56 -11.58
CA PRO A 8 -0.43 -0.10 -10.26
C PRO A 8 -1.67 0.30 -9.47
N TYR A 9 -2.35 1.38 -9.89
CA TYR A 9 -3.60 1.87 -9.34
C TYR A 9 -4.84 1.14 -9.90
N GLU A 10 -4.81 0.59 -11.11
CA GLU A 10 -5.95 -0.15 -11.70
C GLU A 10 -6.14 -1.54 -11.07
N SER A 11 -5.07 -2.15 -10.55
CA SER A 11 -5.17 -3.44 -9.85
C SER A 11 -5.68 -3.31 -8.41
N LEU A 12 -5.86 -2.09 -7.90
CA LEU A 12 -6.30 -1.85 -6.53
C LEU A 12 -7.81 -1.64 -6.50
N ASN A 13 -8.52 -2.43 -5.69
CA ASN A 13 -9.94 -2.21 -5.48
C ASN A 13 -10.15 -0.83 -4.81
N PRO A 14 -10.78 0.14 -5.48
CA PRO A 14 -10.90 1.50 -4.96
C PRO A 14 -11.79 1.61 -3.73
N ARG A 15 -12.57 0.56 -3.42
CA ARG A 15 -13.42 0.47 -2.22
C ARG A 15 -12.66 0.00 -0.98
N TRP A 16 -11.41 -0.38 -1.12
CA TRP A 16 -10.61 -0.95 -0.03
C TRP A 16 -9.62 0.06 0.50
N THR A 17 -9.41 0.03 1.82
CA THR A 17 -8.37 0.85 2.43
C THR A 17 -6.99 0.31 2.07
N ILE A 18 -5.96 1.14 2.20
CA ILE A 18 -4.56 0.72 2.05
C ILE A 18 -4.22 -0.45 2.97
N LYS A 19 -4.75 -0.44 4.20
CA LYS A 19 -4.62 -1.57 5.12
C LYS A 19 -5.19 -2.85 4.52
N ASP A 20 -6.39 -2.83 3.96
CA ASP A 20 -7.03 -4.02 3.41
C ASP A 20 -6.29 -4.54 2.17
N ILE A 21 -5.85 -3.63 1.30
CA ILE A 21 -5.05 -3.92 0.11
C ILE A 21 -3.73 -4.61 0.46
N ILE A 22 -3.02 -4.14 1.50
CA ILE A 22 -1.76 -4.76 1.92
C ILE A 22 -2.02 -6.06 2.70
N LYS A 23 -3.13 -6.13 3.44
CA LYS A 23 -3.48 -7.28 4.28
C LYS A 23 -3.93 -8.49 3.46
N GLU A 24 -4.65 -8.30 2.37
CA GLU A 24 -5.15 -9.40 1.52
C GLU A 24 -4.03 -10.34 1.03
N PRO A 25 -2.96 -9.88 0.34
CA PRO A 25 -1.89 -10.77 -0.12
C PRO A 25 -1.14 -11.40 1.06
N LEU A 26 -0.97 -10.67 2.17
CA LEU A 26 -0.34 -11.21 3.37
C LEU A 26 -1.15 -12.37 3.98
N ASP A 27 -2.47 -12.31 3.89
CA ASP A 27 -3.39 -13.35 4.36
C ASP A 27 -3.42 -14.56 3.41
N ILE A 28 -3.55 -14.30 2.10
CA ILE A 28 -3.54 -15.33 1.05
C ILE A 28 -2.27 -16.18 1.13
N HIS A 29 -1.12 -15.54 1.27
CA HIS A 29 0.17 -16.23 1.32
C HIS A 29 0.53 -16.75 2.72
N LYS A 30 -0.36 -16.62 3.72
CA LYS A 30 -0.16 -17.02 5.13
C LYS A 30 1.16 -16.51 5.72
N LEU A 31 1.63 -15.35 5.25
CA LEU A 31 2.95 -14.81 5.61
C LEU A 31 2.98 -14.19 7.00
N VAL A 32 1.84 -14.12 7.69
CA VAL A 32 1.75 -13.47 9.00
C VAL A 32 0.66 -14.11 9.86
N HIS A 33 1.08 -14.76 10.95
CA HIS A 33 0.17 -15.32 11.96
C HIS A 33 -0.05 -14.40 13.17
N LEU A 34 0.87 -13.46 13.51
CA LEU A 34 0.83 -12.81 14.83
C LEU A 34 1.20 -11.32 14.93
N THR A 35 1.47 -10.56 13.86
CA THR A 35 1.54 -9.07 13.96
C THR A 35 1.35 -8.39 12.60
N LYS A 36 0.10 -8.36 12.11
CA LYS A 36 -0.23 -7.73 10.82
C LYS A 36 0.12 -6.22 10.82
N GLU A 37 -0.08 -5.53 11.93
CA GLU A 37 0.04 -4.07 11.98
C GLU A 37 1.47 -3.55 11.84
N LYS A 38 2.44 -4.13 12.57
CA LYS A 38 3.85 -3.71 12.46
C LYS A 38 4.40 -3.86 11.05
N LYS A 39 4.06 -4.97 10.38
CA LYS A 39 4.50 -5.22 9.00
C LYS A 39 3.86 -4.25 8.02
N LEU A 40 2.58 -3.91 8.21
CA LEU A 40 1.92 -2.87 7.42
C LEU A 40 2.60 -1.50 7.58
N LEU A 41 2.93 -1.10 8.81
CA LEU A 41 3.62 0.17 9.06
C LEU A 41 5.02 0.19 8.44
N GLU A 42 5.74 -0.93 8.46
CA GLU A 42 7.06 -1.07 7.80
C GLU A 42 6.94 -0.89 6.28
N ILE A 43 5.99 -1.58 5.65
CA ILE A 43 5.74 -1.47 4.19
C ILE A 43 5.45 -0.02 3.81
N LEU A 44 4.58 0.66 4.58
CA LEU A 44 4.24 2.07 4.34
C LEU A 44 5.45 2.99 4.46
N ARG A 45 6.33 2.76 5.44
CA ARG A 45 7.59 3.50 5.56
C ARG A 45 8.51 3.25 4.38
N THR A 46 8.64 2.01 3.92
CA THR A 46 9.48 1.64 2.77
C THR A 46 9.05 2.36 1.48
N VAL A 47 7.75 2.60 1.28
CA VAL A 47 7.24 3.33 0.11
C VAL A 47 7.18 4.85 0.31
N GLY A 48 7.72 5.38 1.41
CA GLY A 48 7.80 6.81 1.69
C GLY A 48 6.52 7.42 2.31
N LEU A 49 5.55 6.61 2.71
CA LEU A 49 4.31 7.07 3.35
C LEU A 49 4.52 7.20 4.86
N THR A 50 5.10 8.33 5.26
CA THR A 50 5.39 8.66 6.66
C THR A 50 4.59 9.90 7.09
N PRO A 51 4.01 9.93 8.31
CA PRO A 51 3.92 8.83 9.28
C PRO A 51 2.92 7.75 8.83
N PRO A 52 3.26 6.45 8.87
CA PRO A 52 2.48 5.37 8.26
C PRO A 52 1.08 5.18 8.86
N GLU A 53 0.91 5.48 10.15
CA GLU A 53 -0.39 5.46 10.84
C GLU A 53 -1.46 6.33 10.15
N ASN A 54 -1.06 7.40 9.45
CA ASN A 54 -2.00 8.30 8.77
C ASN A 54 -2.56 7.75 7.45
N TYR A 55 -1.99 6.66 6.94
CA TYR A 55 -2.31 6.11 5.61
C TYR A 55 -3.08 4.80 5.67
N LEU A 56 -3.05 4.08 6.79
CA LEU A 56 -3.68 2.75 6.92
C LEU A 56 -5.17 2.76 6.55
N ASN A 57 -5.90 3.78 6.99
CA ASN A 57 -7.35 3.88 6.78
C ASN A 57 -7.73 4.70 5.54
N ARG A 58 -6.74 5.18 4.76
CA ARG A 58 -6.99 5.90 3.52
C ARG A 58 -7.31 4.95 2.39
N TYR A 59 -7.93 5.47 1.34
CA TYR A 59 -8.16 4.78 0.08
C TYR A 59 -7.05 5.11 -0.93
N PRO A 60 -6.79 4.24 -1.93
CA PRO A 60 -5.73 4.45 -2.94
C PRO A 60 -5.75 5.82 -3.62
N HIS A 61 -6.94 6.33 -3.93
CA HIS A 61 -7.12 7.62 -4.60
C HIS A 61 -6.71 8.80 -3.70
N GLU A 62 -6.75 8.65 -2.37
CA GLU A 62 -6.35 9.69 -1.41
C GLU A 62 -4.83 9.82 -1.26
N ILE A 63 -4.04 8.90 -1.82
CA ILE A 63 -2.57 8.89 -1.75
C ILE A 63 -1.92 9.44 -3.02
N SER A 64 -2.68 9.55 -4.12
CA SER A 64 -2.16 9.99 -5.44
C SER A 64 -1.47 11.36 -5.44
N VAL A 65 -1.66 12.18 -4.40
CA VAL A 65 -1.05 13.51 -4.25
C VAL A 65 0.38 13.51 -3.69
N VAL A 66 0.88 12.41 -3.09
CA VAL A 66 2.16 12.46 -2.32
C VAL A 66 3.40 12.14 -3.17
N ARG A 67 3.27 11.95 -4.49
CA ARG A 67 4.38 11.50 -5.35
C ARG A 67 5.14 12.64 -6.07
N GLY A 68 5.26 13.80 -5.43
CA GLY A 68 5.80 15.02 -6.04
C GLY A 68 6.89 15.78 -5.26
N LYS A 69 7.51 15.18 -4.24
CA LYS A 69 8.64 15.81 -3.53
C LYS A 69 9.86 14.88 -3.60
N GLU A 70 10.57 15.06 -4.70
CA GLU A 70 12.03 14.96 -4.87
C GLU A 70 12.81 14.49 -3.63
N TYR A 71 13.41 13.30 -3.73
CA TYR A 71 14.65 13.03 -3.00
C TYR A 71 15.77 13.70 -3.81
N GLN A 72 16.20 14.88 -3.35
CA GLN A 72 17.57 15.36 -3.59
C GLN A 72 18.52 14.61 -2.65
#